data_AF-A0A212FJX4-F1
#
_entry.id   AF-A0A212FJX4-F1
#
_cell.length_a   1.000
_cell.length_b   1.000
_cell.length_c   1.000
_cell.angle_alpha   90.00
_cell.angle_beta   90.00
_cell.angle_gamma   90.00
#
_symmetry.space_group_name_H-M   'P 1'
#
loop_
_entity.id
_entity.type
_entity.pdbx_description
1 polymer ?
#
loop_
_entity_poly.entity_id
_entity_poly.type
_entity_poly.pdbx_seq_one_letter_code
_entity_poly.pdbx_strand_id
1 'polypeptide(L)'
;MYRGTLNITFLDQTKIEEIKMSVYTMKDNVKTLLWNYIVSKPCQHYSLATLIDTSLKVKNCVVKKGEYYLDLNLTELMMNYIGNSFFYGDYIFKVVVTSKKGNIVCLIFDPKFKKKSKNV
;
A
#
# COMPACT_ATOMS: atom_id res chain seq x y z
N MET A 1 -4.94 -8.07 12.67
CA MET A 1 -3.90 -7.05 12.43
C MET A 1 -2.93 -7.66 11.43
N TYR A 2 -2.75 -7.00 10.29
CA TYR A 2 -1.95 -7.48 9.16
C TYR A 2 -0.60 -6.76 9.15
N ARG A 3 0.48 -7.52 9.31
CA ARG A 3 1.86 -7.05 9.17
C ARG A 3 2.51 -7.75 7.98
N GLY A 4 3.41 -7.05 7.31
CA GLY A 4 4.19 -7.59 6.22
C GLY A 4 5.61 -7.06 6.29
N THR A 5 6.57 -7.93 6.00
CA THR A 5 7.98 -7.55 5.90
C THR A 5 8.42 -7.62 4.46
N LEU A 6 9.09 -6.59 3.97
CA LEU A 6 9.71 -6.58 2.65
C LEU A 6 11.19 -6.31 2.77
N ASN A 7 11.99 -7.13 2.11
CA ASN A 7 13.39 -6.84 1.85
C ASN A 7 13.51 -6.49 0.37
N ILE A 8 13.98 -5.27 0.07
CA ILE A 8 14.08 -4.76 -1.29
C ILE A 8 15.50 -4.30 -1.55
N THR A 9 16.11 -4.84 -2.60
CA THR A 9 17.41 -4.41 -3.10
C THR A 9 17.24 -3.54 -4.33
N PHE A 10 17.63 -2.27 -4.22
CA PHE A 10 17.73 -1.37 -5.36
C PHE A 10 19.14 -1.46 -5.93
N LEU A 11 19.27 -2.00 -7.15
CA LEU A 11 20.56 -2.15 -7.83
C LEU A 11 21.12 -0.81 -8.33
N ASP A 12 20.24 0.16 -8.57
CA ASP A 12 20.55 1.52 -9.00
C ASP A 12 19.65 2.53 -8.29
N GLN A 13 20.03 3.81 -8.39
CA GLN A 13 19.13 4.90 -8.06
C GLN A 13 17.82 4.78 -8.87
N THR A 14 16.70 4.73 -8.15
CA THR A 14 15.38 4.45 -8.73
C THR A 14 14.38 5.50 -8.29
N LYS A 15 13.71 6.12 -9.24
CA LYS A 15 12.61 7.05 -8.96
C LYS A 15 11.30 6.29 -8.90
N ILE A 16 10.56 6.47 -7.82
CA ILE A 16 9.17 6.02 -7.70
C ILE A 16 8.31 6.98 -8.53
N GLU A 17 7.67 6.46 -9.57
CA GLU A 17 6.86 7.26 -10.51
C GLU A 17 5.38 7.17 -10.17
N GLU A 18 4.87 5.95 -9.94
CA GLU A 18 3.44 5.75 -9.74
C GLU A 18 3.16 4.74 -8.63
N ILE A 19 2.08 4.98 -7.88
CA ILE A 19 1.47 3.99 -6.99
C ILE A 19 0.04 3.75 -7.46
N LYS A 20 -0.27 2.50 -7.80
CA LYS A 20 -1.61 2.04 -8.14
C LYS A 20 -2.18 1.21 -7.01
N MET A 21 -3.37 1.56 -6.55
CA MET A 21 -4.12 0.83 -5.53
C MET A 21 -5.45 0.38 -6.09
N SER A 22 -5.68 -0.93 -6.10
CA SER A 22 -6.94 -1.53 -6.53
C SER A 22 -7.56 -2.28 -5.35
N VAL A 23 -8.82 -2.00 -5.06
CA VAL A 23 -9.56 -2.66 -3.97
C VAL A 23 -10.74 -3.41 -4.52
N TYR A 24 -10.86 -4.65 -4.05
CA TYR A 24 -11.91 -5.57 -4.45
C TYR A 24 -12.70 -6.00 -3.22
N THR A 25 -13.99 -6.27 -3.39
CA THR A 25 -14.79 -7.02 -2.42
C THR A 25 -14.83 -8.49 -2.82
N MET A 26 -14.91 -9.34 -1.80
CA MET A 26 -15.17 -10.76 -1.94
C MET A 26 -16.55 -11.09 -1.35
N LYS A 27 -17.43 -11.62 -2.18
CA LYS A 27 -18.73 -12.14 -1.75
C LYS A 27 -19.01 -13.45 -2.51
N ASP A 28 -19.29 -14.53 -1.80
CA ASP A 28 -19.57 -15.85 -2.37
C ASP A 28 -18.50 -16.31 -3.39
N ASN A 29 -17.22 -16.09 -3.06
CA ASN A 29 -16.05 -16.31 -3.92
C ASN A 29 -16.00 -15.49 -5.22
N VAL A 30 -16.93 -14.56 -5.42
CA VAL A 30 -16.90 -13.59 -6.52
C VAL A 30 -16.09 -12.38 -6.11
N LYS A 31 -15.10 -12.04 -6.95
CA LYS A 31 -14.24 -10.87 -6.80
C LYS A 31 -14.80 -9.71 -7.62
N THR A 32 -15.17 -8.61 -6.97
CA THR A 32 -15.69 -7.40 -7.62
C THR A 32 -14.76 -6.22 -7.35
N LEU A 33 -14.33 -5.49 -8.39
CA LEU A 33 -13.56 -4.27 -8.22
C LEU A 33 -14.47 -3.19 -7.62
N LEU A 34 -14.10 -2.65 -6.46
CA LEU A 34 -14.78 -1.51 -5.87
C LEU A 34 -14.25 -0.19 -6.42
N TRP A 35 -12.93 -0.02 -6.36
CA TRP A 35 -12.28 1.18 -6.85
C TRP A 35 -10.82 0.91 -7.20
N ASN A 36 -10.30 1.77 -8.06
CA ASN A 36 -8.93 1.78 -8.48
C ASN A 36 -8.42 3.23 -8.47
N TYR A 37 -7.33 3.47 -7.74
CA TYR A 37 -6.73 4.78 -7.61
C TYR A 37 -5.28 4.75 -8.09
N ILE A 38 -4.89 5.76 -8.84
CA ILE A 38 -3.55 5.88 -9.42
C ILE A 38 -2.96 7.22 -8.98
N VAL A 39 -1.80 7.16 -8.35
CA VAL A 39 -1.05 8.34 -7.90
C VAL A 39 0.22 8.47 -8.73
N SER A 40 0.23 9.42 -9.65
CA SER A 40 1.36 9.71 -10.55
C SER A 40 2.46 10.57 -9.92
N LYS A 41 2.25 11.12 -8.72
CA LYS A 41 3.24 11.88 -7.95
C LYS A 41 3.20 11.48 -6.47
N PRO A 42 3.61 10.25 -6.12
CA PRO A 42 3.36 9.69 -4.79
C PRO A 42 4.03 10.45 -3.65
N CYS A 43 5.21 11.04 -3.85
CA CYS A 43 5.87 11.87 -2.83
C CYS A 43 5.32 13.30 -2.70
N GLN A 44 4.38 13.71 -3.55
CA GLN A 44 3.64 14.96 -3.38
C GLN A 44 2.25 14.73 -2.76
N HIS A 45 1.81 13.47 -2.68
CA HIS A 45 0.55 13.12 -2.06
C HIS A 45 0.73 13.10 -0.53
N TYR A 46 -0.05 13.91 0.18
CA TYR A 46 0.14 14.19 1.62
C TYR A 46 0.36 12.94 2.49
N SER A 47 -0.47 11.90 2.32
CA SER A 47 -0.38 10.68 3.12
C SER A 47 0.69 9.71 2.63
N LEU A 48 0.96 9.66 1.32
CA LEU A 48 1.92 8.70 0.75
C LEU A 48 3.36 9.21 0.89
N ALA A 49 3.58 10.52 0.81
CA ALA A 49 4.90 11.13 0.99
C ALA A 49 5.53 10.71 2.32
N THR A 50 4.79 10.84 3.41
CA THR A 50 5.22 10.46 4.76
C THR A 50 5.53 8.96 4.87
N LEU A 51 4.69 8.11 4.27
CA LEU A 51 4.88 6.66 4.31
C LEU A 51 6.12 6.23 3.53
N ILE A 52 6.32 6.78 2.34
CA ILE A 52 7.47 6.47 1.50
C ILE A 52 8.74 7.00 2.15
N ASP A 53 8.72 8.21 2.72
CA ASP A 53 9.89 8.77 3.40
C ASP A 53 10.26 7.98 4.66
N THR A 54 9.28 7.64 5.51
CA THR A 54 9.53 6.84 6.72
C THR A 54 10.12 5.47 6.39
N SER A 55 9.63 4.84 5.30
CA SER A 55 10.01 3.47 4.98
C SER A 55 11.29 3.39 4.14
N LEU A 56 11.51 4.31 3.20
CA LEU A 56 12.61 4.27 2.23
C LEU A 56 13.60 5.45 2.33
N LYS A 57 13.38 6.40 3.26
CA LYS A 57 14.22 7.60 3.49
C LYS A 57 14.51 8.36 2.20
N VAL A 58 13.47 8.61 1.41
CA VAL A 58 13.60 9.16 0.06
C VAL A 58 13.57 10.68 0.06
N LYS A 59 14.34 11.29 -0.84
CA LYS A 59 14.15 12.70 -1.22
C LYS A 59 13.60 12.77 -2.63
N ASN A 60 12.53 13.54 -2.83
CA ASN A 60 11.88 13.73 -4.13
C ASN A 60 11.51 12.41 -4.85
N CYS A 61 11.06 11.39 -4.10
CA CYS A 61 10.73 10.06 -4.64
C CYS A 61 11.90 9.30 -5.28
N VAL A 62 13.14 9.71 -5.00
CA VAL A 62 14.34 9.02 -5.48
C VAL A 62 14.91 8.16 -4.36
N VAL A 63 14.87 6.85 -4.58
CA VAL A 63 15.49 5.84 -3.71
C VAL A 63 16.93 5.64 -4.18
N LYS A 64 17.88 5.67 -3.25
CA LYS A 64 19.29 5.39 -3.56
C LYS A 64 19.52 3.89 -3.73
N LYS A 65 20.56 3.51 -4.47
CA LYS A 65 21.05 2.12 -4.51
C LYS A 65 21.31 1.61 -3.09
N GLY A 66 20.90 0.38 -2.81
CA GLY A 66 21.10 -0.26 -1.51
C GLY A 66 20.01 -1.26 -1.15
N GLU A 67 20.15 -1.85 0.03
CA GLU A 67 19.17 -2.77 0.61
C GLU A 67 18.30 -2.03 1.62
N TYR A 68 17.00 -2.28 1.55
CA TYR A 68 16.00 -1.64 2.39
C TYR A 68 15.13 -2.71 3.02
N TYR A 69 15.04 -2.65 4.33
CA TYR A 69 14.17 -3.49 5.12
C TYR A 69 12.96 -2.67 5.56
N LEU A 70 11.78 -3.13 5.19
CA LEU A 70 10.50 -2.46 5.43
C LEU A 70 9.65 -3.36 6.32
N ASP A 71 9.34 -2.88 7.52
CA ASP A 71 8.30 -3.47 8.37
C ASP A 71 7.00 -2.67 8.19
N LEU A 72 6.01 -3.26 7.54
CA LEU A 72 4.77 -2.61 7.17
C LEU A 72 3.62 -3.09 8.06
N ASN A 73 3.03 -2.14 8.80
CA ASN A 73 1.72 -2.33 9.41
C ASN A 73 0.62 -2.06 8.36
N LEU A 74 0.30 -3.05 7.54
CA LEU A 74 -0.67 -2.93 6.44
C LEU A 74 -2.06 -2.48 6.92
N THR A 75 -2.44 -2.83 8.14
CA THR A 75 -3.70 -2.37 8.73
C THR A 75 -3.71 -0.86 8.96
N GLU A 76 -2.64 -0.34 9.54
CA GLU A 76 -2.50 1.09 9.83
C GLU A 76 -2.33 1.92 8.55
N LEU A 77 -1.52 1.44 7.61
CA LEU A 77 -1.34 2.08 6.30
C LEU A 77 -2.68 2.28 5.57
N MET A 78 -3.50 1.24 5.56
CA MET A 78 -4.83 1.27 4.95
C MET A 78 -5.79 2.22 5.67
N MET A 79 -5.81 2.21 7.01
CA MET A 79 -6.66 3.10 7.81
C MET A 79 -6.24 4.57 7.66
N ASN A 80 -4.94 4.85 7.60
CA ASN A 80 -4.42 6.20 7.35
C ASN A 80 -4.74 6.69 5.93
N TYR A 81 -4.77 5.79 4.95
CA TYR A 81 -5.02 6.16 3.56
C TYR A 81 -6.51 6.38 3.25
N ILE A 82 -7.40 5.62 3.88
CA ILE A 82 -8.81 5.51 3.45
C ILE A 82 -9.77 5.93 4.57
N GLY A 83 -9.24 6.15 5.77
CA GLY A 83 -9.97 6.57 6.94
C GLY A 83 -10.65 5.42 7.69
N ASN A 84 -11.34 5.79 8.77
CA ASN A 84 -12.10 4.86 9.62
C ASN A 84 -13.48 4.48 9.03
N SER A 85 -13.83 5.02 7.87
CA SER A 85 -15.17 4.94 7.28
C SER A 85 -15.45 3.64 6.53
N PHE A 86 -14.56 2.64 6.63
CA PHE A 86 -14.73 1.41 5.89
C PHE A 86 -15.89 0.55 6.39
N PHE A 87 -16.68 0.10 5.41
CA PHE A 87 -17.76 -0.85 5.58
C PHE A 87 -17.20 -2.22 6.01
N TYR A 88 -17.97 -2.96 6.81
CA TYR A 88 -17.62 -4.32 7.23
C TYR A 88 -17.68 -5.27 6.03
N GLY A 89 -16.72 -6.20 5.92
CA GLY A 89 -16.66 -7.14 4.81
C GLY A 89 -15.29 -7.76 4.58
N ASP A 90 -15.22 -8.66 3.59
CA ASP A 90 -14.00 -9.29 3.10
C ASP A 90 -13.52 -8.51 1.87
N TYR A 91 -12.28 -8.03 1.92
CA TYR A 91 -11.68 -7.21 0.88
C TYR A 91 -10.37 -7.80 0.38
N ILE A 92 -9.97 -7.42 -0.82
CA ILE A 92 -8.62 -7.64 -1.35
C ILE A 92 -8.06 -6.30 -1.78
N PHE A 93 -6.91 -5.96 -1.24
CA PHE A 93 -6.12 -4.80 -1.59
C PHE A 93 -4.95 -5.24 -2.45
N LYS A 94 -4.77 -4.58 -3.58
CA LYS A 94 -3.62 -4.74 -4.47
C LYS A 94 -2.93 -3.39 -4.61
N VAL A 95 -1.67 -3.31 -4.20
CA VAL A 95 -0.83 -2.12 -4.31
C VAL A 95 0.33 -2.44 -5.24
N VAL A 96 0.53 -1.62 -6.27
CA VAL A 96 1.65 -1.72 -7.20
C VAL A 96 2.41 -0.40 -7.18
N VAL A 97 3.71 -0.47 -6.92
CA VAL A 97 4.63 0.67 -6.94
C VAL A 97 5.53 0.51 -8.15
N THR A 98 5.62 1.53 -9.00
CA THR A 98 6.35 1.45 -10.28
C THR A 98 7.41 2.54 -10.42
N SER A 99 8.36 2.26 -11.29
CA SER A 99 9.36 3.17 -11.83
C SER A 99 9.34 3.11 -13.35
N LYS A 100 10.09 3.99 -14.02
CA LYS A 100 10.32 3.88 -15.47
C LYS A 100 10.98 2.57 -15.89
N LYS A 101 11.72 1.91 -14.99
CA LYS A 101 12.39 0.63 -15.26
C LYS A 101 11.46 -0.59 -15.04
N GLY A 102 10.25 -0.37 -14.52
CA GLY A 102 9.28 -1.43 -14.22
C GLY A 102 8.73 -1.40 -12.80
N ASN A 103 8.08 -2.49 -12.40
CA ASN A 103 7.47 -2.63 -11.07
C ASN A 103 8.55 -2.78 -10.00
N ILE A 104 8.49 -1.93 -8.97
CA ILE A 104 9.37 -1.99 -7.79
C ILE A 104 8.77 -2.99 -6.79
N VAL A 105 7.48 -2.86 -6.51
CA VAL A 105 6.77 -3.66 -5.50
C VAL A 105 5.36 -3.99 -5.99
N CYS A 106 4.89 -5.20 -5.68
CA CYS A 106 3.49 -5.58 -5.79
C CYS A 106 3.06 -6.26 -4.48
N LEU A 107 2.14 -5.65 -3.75
CA LEU A 107 1.57 -6.19 -2.52
C LEU A 107 0.12 -6.57 -2.76
N ILE A 108 -0.26 -7.76 -2.33
CA ILE A 108 -1.64 -8.21 -2.30
C ILE A 108 -1.93 -8.69 -0.89
N PHE A 109 -2.97 -8.15 -0.27
CA PHE A 109 -3.42 -8.58 1.05
C PHE A 109 -4.94 -8.55 1.12
N ASP A 110 -5.52 -9.47 1.89
CA ASP A 110 -6.94 -9.77 1.93
C ASP A 110 -7.53 -9.53 3.34
N PRO A 111 -7.68 -8.25 3.73
CA PRO A 111 -8.17 -7.93 5.06
C PRO A 111 -9.65 -8.25 5.21
N LYS A 112 -10.00 -8.83 6.37
CA LYS A 112 -11.37 -9.06 6.81
C LYS A 112 -11.74 -8.07 7.90
N PHE A 113 -12.67 -7.17 7.60
CA PHE A 113 -13.16 -6.18 8.55
C PHE A 113 -14.47 -6.64 9.18
N LYS A 114 -14.41 -6.94 10.48
CA LYS A 114 -15.59 -7.29 11.28
C LYS A 114 -15.99 -6.13 12.19
N LYS A 115 -17.30 -5.99 12.43
CA LYS A 115 -17.80 -5.10 13.48
C LYS A 115 -17.25 -5.57 14.82
N LYS A 116 -16.58 -4.67 15.56
CA LYS A 116 -16.24 -4.96 16.96
C LYS A 116 -17.56 -5.19 17.70
N SER A 117 -17.76 -6.36 18.31
CA SER A 117 -18.89 -6.54 19.22
C SER A 117 -18.70 -5.54 20.35
N LYS A 118 -19.73 -4.75 20.66
CA LYS A 118 -19.76 -4.06 21.95
C LYS A 118 -19.84 -5.18 22.97
N ASN A 119 -18.79 -5.37 23.76
CA ASN A 119 -18.92 -6.14 25.00
C ASN A 119 -19.92 -5.35 25.84
N VAL A 120 -21.11 -5.93 26.00
CA VAL A 120 -22.12 -5.50 26.98
C VAL A 120 -21.66 -6.02 28.33
#